data_AF-A0A4U9CWJ5-F1
#
_entry.id   AF-A0A4U9CWJ5-F1
#
_cell.length_a   1.000
_cell.length_b   1.000
_cell.length_c   1.000
_cell.angle_alpha   90.00
_cell.angle_beta   90.00
_cell.angle_gamma   90.00
#
_symmetry.space_group_name_H-M   'P 1'
#
loop_
_entity.id
_entity.type
_entity.pdbx_description
1 polymer ?
#
loop_
_entity_poly.entity_id
_entity_poly.type
_entity_poly.pdbx_seq_one_letter_code
_entity_poly.pdbx_strand_id
1 'polypeptide(L)' 'MSKQQIGVVGMAVMGRNLALNIESRGYTVSVSTVLVKRLRK' A
#
# COMPACT_ATOMS: atom_id res chain seq x y z
N MET A 1 -18.48 0.06 -9.43
CA MET A 1 -17.25 -0.06 -8.63
C MET A 1 -17.56 0.41 -7.22
N SER A 2 -17.40 -0.44 -6.20
CA SER A 2 -17.39 0.05 -4.82
C SER A 2 -16.07 0.80 -4.61
N LYS A 3 -16.12 1.97 -3.96
CA LYS A 3 -14.93 2.76 -3.63
C LYS A 3 -14.10 1.94 -2.65
N GLN A 4 -12.82 1.71 -2.92
CA GLN A 4 -11.94 1.17 -1.89
C GLN A 4 -11.91 2.12 -0.69
N GLN A 5 -11.95 1.55 0.51
CA GLN A 5 -12.05 2.31 1.75
C GLN A 5 -10.73 2.99 2.12
N ILE A 6 -9.61 2.37 1.75
CA ILE A 6 -8.27 2.81 2.15
C ILE A 6 -7.34 2.79 0.93
N GLY A 7 -6.53 3.83 0.78
CA GLY A 7 -5.48 3.92 -0.24
C GLY A 7 -4.09 3.90 0.38
N VAL A 8 -3.22 3.01 -0.07
CA VAL A 8 -1.81 2.93 0.31
C VAL A 8 -0.95 3.46 -0.83
N VAL A 9 -0.23 4.56 -0.58
CA VAL A 9 0.70 5.15 -1.54
C VAL A 9 2.14 4.80 -1.14
N GLY A 10 2.80 4.03 -1.99
CA GLY A 10 4.20 3.60 -1.80
C GLY A 10 4.34 2.21 -1.16
N MET A 11 4.60 1.20 -2.00
CA MET A 11 5.01 -0.14 -1.56
C MET A 11 6.52 -0.26 -1.33
N ALA A 12 7.12 0.71 -0.62
CA ALA A 12 8.50 0.56 -0.15
C ALA A 12 8.57 -0.50 0.96
N VAL A 13 9.58 -0.45 1.82
CA VAL A 13 9.91 -1.50 2.81
C VAL A 13 8.72 -1.94 3.67
N MET A 14 7.83 -1.02 4.09
CA MET A 14 6.70 -1.31 4.98
C MET A 14 5.34 -1.35 4.27
N GLY A 15 5.22 -0.81 3.05
CA GLY A 15 3.91 -0.57 2.42
C GLY A 15 3.09 -1.84 2.19
N ARG A 16 3.74 -2.96 1.86
CA ARG A 16 3.09 -4.27 1.68
C ARG A 16 2.49 -4.81 2.99
N ASN A 17 3.21 -4.69 4.10
CA ASN A 17 2.73 -5.19 5.39
C ASN A 17 1.55 -4.38 5.93
N LEU A 18 1.53 -3.06 5.67
CA LEU A 18 0.39 -2.21 6.01
C LEU A 18 -0.85 -2.58 5.21
N ALA A 19 -0.72 -2.73 3.88
CA ALA A 19 -1.84 -3.14 3.03
C ALA A 19 -2.43 -4.48 3.47
N LEU A 20 -1.58 -5.49 3.73
CA LEU A 20 -2.01 -6.81 4.18
C LEU A 20 -2.65 -6.78 5.59
N ASN A 21 -2.12 -5.99 6.53
CA ASN A 21 -2.72 -5.87 7.86
C ASN A 21 -4.12 -5.24 7.78
N ILE A 22 -4.29 -4.23 6.92
CA ILE A 22 -5.56 -3.54 6.73
C ILE A 22 -6.59 -4.45 6.02
N GLU A 23 -6.17 -5.16 4.98
CA GLU A 23 -7.00 -6.15 4.29
C GLU A 23 -7.43 -7.27 5.24
N SER A 24 -6.53 -7.74 6.12
CA SER A 24 -6.84 -8.79 7.10
C SER A 24 -7.94 -8.41 8.10
N ARG A 25 -8.20 -7.10 8.27
CA ARG A 25 -9.26 -6.55 9.12
C ARG A 25 -10.59 -6.37 8.37
N GLY A 26 -10.69 -6.81 7.11
CA GLY A 26 -11.91 -6.77 6.30
C GLY A 26 -12.11 -5.47 5.51
N TYR A 27 -11.08 -4.64 5.38
CA TYR A 27 -11.15 -3.42 4.57
C TYR A 27 -10.68 -3.64 3.14
N THR A 28 -11.34 -2.97 2.21
CA THR A 28 -10.88 -2.92 0.80
C THR A 28 -9.79 -1.88 0.64
N VAL A 29 -8.61 -2.32 0.18
CA VAL A 29 -7.41 -1.47 0.04
C VAL A 29 -7.06 -1.29 -1.43
N SER A 30 -6.83 -0.05 -1.86
CA SER A 30 -6.19 0.28 -3.13
C SER A 30 -4.71 0.58 -2.89
N VAL A 31 -3.85 0.15 -3.81
CA VAL A 31 -2.40 0.35 -3.69
C VAL A 31 -1.90 1.09 -4.91
N SER A 32 -1.10 2.13 -4.69
CA SER A 32 -0.49 2.93 -5.76
C SER A 32 0.99 3.15 -5.46
N THR A 33 1.88 2.73 -6.37
CA THR A 33 3.33 2.79 -6.13
C THR A 33 3.96 3.94 -6.88
N VAL A 34 4.68 4.80 -6.16
CA VAL A 34 5.57 5.80 -6.76
C VAL A 34 6.98 5.23 -6.88
N LEU A 35 7.69 5.61 -7.93
CA LEU A 35 9.03 5.09 -8.21
C LEU A 35 10.01 5.52 -7.11
N VAL A 36 10.40 4.57 -6.26
CA VAL A 36 11.43 4.79 -5.24
C VAL A 36 12.81 4.68 -5.88
N LYS A 37 13.49 5.82 -6.08
CA LYS A 37 14.91 5.83 -6.43
C LYS A 37 15.69 5.27 -5.26
N ARG A 38 16.28 4.08 -5.43
CA ARG A 38 17.17 3.49 -4.46
C ARG A 38 18.40 4.40 -4.35
N LEU A 39 18.53 5.13 -3.25
CA LEU A 39 19.76 5.83 -2.89
C LEU A 39 20.84 4.75 -2.73
N ARG A 40 21.69 4.59 -3.75
CA ARG A 40 22.91 3.78 -3.62
C ARG A 40 23.88 4.59 -2.78
N LYS A 41 24.33 4.01 -1.67
CA LYS A 41 25.53 4.45 -0.95
C LYS A 41 26.75 3.84 -1.62
#